data_AF-J6I0S3-F1
#
_entry.id   AF-J6I0S3-F1
#
_cell.length_a   1.000
_cell.length_b   1.000
_cell.length_c   1.000
_cell.angle_alpha   90.00
_cell.angle_beta   90.00
_cell.angle_gamma   90.00
#
_symmetry.space_group_name_H-M   'P 1'
#
loop_
_entity.id
_entity.type
_entity.pdbx_description
1 polymer ?
#
loop_
_entity_poly.entity_id
_entity_poly.type
_entity_poly.pdbx_seq_one_letter_code
_entity_poly.pdbx_strand_id
1 'polypeptide(L)'
;MANRIKGITVEIGGDTTGLDKALKGVNSTIKNTQSQLRDVNRLLKLDPSNAKLLAQKQQLLQKEISETSEKLNALKEADKQAKVQLENGELGQDKYDAL
;
A
#
# COMPACT_ATOMS: atom_id res chain seq x y z
N MET A 1 18.85 23.39 -4.69
CA MET A 1 17.46 23.88 -4.76
C MET A 1 16.60 22.75 -5.32
N ALA A 2 15.87 22.07 -4.44
CA ALA A 2 15.02 20.94 -4.79
C ALA A 2 13.75 21.47 -5.44
N ASN A 3 13.76 21.54 -6.77
CA ASN A 3 12.58 21.86 -7.55
C ASN A 3 11.64 20.65 -7.43
N ARG A 4 10.76 20.69 -6.43
CA ARG A 4 9.55 19.89 -6.37
C ARG A 4 8.90 20.02 -7.74
N ILE A 5 8.94 18.97 -8.55
CA ILE A 5 8.08 18.85 -9.71
C ILE A 5 6.67 18.63 -9.17
N LYS A 6 6.07 19.76 -8.77
CA LYS A 6 4.67 20.00 -8.45
C LYS A 6 3.82 20.03 -9.74
N GLY A 7 4.28 19.34 -10.78
CA GLY A 7 3.81 19.47 -12.17
C GLY A 7 2.98 18.31 -12.69
N ILE A 8 2.76 17.25 -11.90
CA ILE A 8 1.65 16.32 -12.11
C ILE A 8 0.70 16.46 -10.92
N THR A 9 0.39 17.71 -10.61
CA THR A 9 -0.97 18.11 -10.23
C THR A 9 -1.72 18.40 -11.54
N VAL A 10 -1.66 17.45 -12.49
CA VAL A 10 -2.78 17.31 -13.40
C VAL A 10 -3.81 16.64 -12.51
N GLU A 11 -4.83 17.40 -12.18
CA GLU A 11 -6.14 16.88 -11.81
C GLU A 11 -6.55 15.94 -12.96
N ILE A 12 -6.01 14.73 -12.95
CA ILE A 12 -6.49 13.61 -13.74
C ILE A 12 -7.87 13.35 -13.14
N GLY A 13 -8.89 13.87 -13.84
CA GLY A 13 -10.31 13.91 -13.48
C GLY A 13 -10.69 13.21 -12.17
N GLY A 14 -10.88 14.00 -11.12
CA GLY A 14 -11.83 13.68 -10.03
C GLY A 14 -11.41 12.69 -8.94
N ASP A 15 -10.82 11.52 -9.24
CA ASP A 15 -10.87 10.38 -8.29
C ASP A 15 -9.53 9.77 -7.85
N THR A 16 -8.40 10.10 -8.49
CA THR A 16 -7.11 9.47 -8.18
C THR A 16 -6.55 9.85 -6.79
N THR A 17 -7.03 10.96 -6.19
CA THR A 17 -6.60 11.38 -4.83
C THR A 17 -7.12 10.45 -3.73
N GLY A 18 -8.28 9.83 -3.92
CA GLY A 18 -8.83 8.85 -2.98
C GLY A 18 -8.03 7.56 -2.98
N LEU A 19 -7.66 7.10 -4.17
CA LEU A 19 -6.89 5.88 -4.37
C LEU A 19 -5.44 6.00 -3.89
N ASP A 20 -4.76 7.12 -4.20
CA ASP A 20 -3.41 7.38 -3.68
C ASP A 20 -3.40 7.48 -2.14
N LYS A 21 -4.42 8.13 -1.54
CA LYS A 21 -4.58 8.16 -0.08
C LYS A 21 -4.85 6.77 0.50
N ALA A 22 -5.70 5.97 -0.14
CA ALA A 22 -5.99 4.59 0.28
C ALA A 22 -4.73 3.72 0.22
N LEU A 23 -3.99 3.77 -0.89
CA LEU A 23 -2.73 3.05 -1.07
C LEU A 23 -1.67 3.51 -0.06
N LYS A 24 -1.57 4.80 0.24
CA LYS A 24 -0.66 5.33 1.28
C LYS A 24 -1.06 4.88 2.68
N GLY A 25 -2.35 4.86 2.99
CA GLY A 25 -2.89 4.36 4.25
C GLY A 25 -2.51 2.89 4.45
N VAL A 26 -2.87 2.03 3.48
CA VAL A 26 -2.56 0.60 3.51
C VAL A 26 -1.05 0.36 3.60
N ASN A 27 -0.23 1.06 2.82
CA ASN A 27 1.23 0.96 2.91
C ASN A 27 1.81 1.32 4.28
N SER A 28 1.24 2.34 4.93
CA SER A 28 1.69 2.75 6.27
C SER A 28 1.32 1.70 7.31
N THR A 29 0.13 1.11 7.20
CA THR A 29 -0.32 0.03 8.07
C THR A 29 0.55 -1.21 7.92
N ILE A 30 0.85 -1.64 6.68
CA ILE A 30 1.74 -2.78 6.41
C ILE A 30 3.13 -2.56 7.04
N LYS A 31 3.71 -1.36 6.87
CA LYS A 31 5.01 -1.04 7.49
C LYS A 31 4.98 -1.15 9.00
N ASN A 32 3.90 -0.67 9.63
CA ASN A 32 3.73 -0.77 11.07
C ASN A 32 3.59 -2.23 11.53
N THR A 33 2.73 -3.01 10.86
CA THR A 33 2.54 -4.45 11.11
C THR A 33 3.87 -5.21 10.98
N GLN A 34 4.68 -4.89 9.97
CA GLN A 34 6.00 -5.49 9.78
C GLN A 34 7.00 -5.12 10.89
N SER A 35 6.97 -3.88 11.38
CA SER A 35 7.79 -3.48 12.54
C SER A 35 7.39 -4.27 13.79
N GLN A 36 6.09 -4.37 14.06
CA GLN A 36 5.56 -5.14 15.18
C GLN A 36 5.94 -6.62 15.10
N LEU A 37 5.91 -7.22 13.90
CA LEU A 37 6.38 -8.59 13.67
C LEU A 37 7.87 -8.75 13.98
N ARG A 38 8.71 -7.77 13.64
CA ARG A 38 10.15 -7.80 13.97
C ARG A 38 10.36 -7.76 15.48
N ASP A 39 9.62 -6.91 16.18
CA ASP A 39 9.71 -6.78 17.64
C ASP A 39 9.25 -8.07 18.33
N VAL A 40 8.11 -8.63 17.92
CA VAL A 40 7.62 -9.92 18.44
C VAL A 40 8.60 -11.04 18.13
N ASN A 41 9.21 -11.09 16.94
CA ASN A 41 10.24 -12.08 16.63
C ASN A 41 11.50 -11.90 17.48
N ARG A 42 11.90 -10.66 17.79
CA ARG A 42 13.05 -10.40 18.68
C ARG A 42 12.75 -10.85 20.10
N LEU A 43 11.55 -10.59 20.60
CA LEU A 43 11.11 -11.05 21.93
C LEU A 43 11.00 -12.58 21.98
N LEU A 44 10.45 -13.23 20.94
CA LEU A 44 10.41 -14.69 20.81
C LEU A 44 11.80 -15.33 20.71
N LYS A 45 12.83 -14.61 20.24
CA LYS A 45 14.21 -15.12 20.29
C LYS A 45 14.79 -15.13 21.71
N LEU A 46 14.33 -14.20 22.55
CA LEU A 46 14.73 -14.13 23.96
C LEU A 46 13.93 -15.12 24.82
N ASP A 47 12.65 -15.32 24.48
CA ASP A 47 11.75 -16.26 25.14
C ASP A 47 10.90 -17.04 24.11
N PRO A 48 11.44 -18.14 23.56
CA PRO A 48 10.78 -18.90 22.49
C PRO A 48 9.56 -19.69 22.94
N SER A 49 9.42 -19.93 24.24
CA SER A 49 8.28 -20.67 24.83
C SER A 49 7.10 -19.75 25.19
N ASN A 50 7.19 -18.46 24.86
CA ASN A 50 6.17 -17.49 25.20
C ASN A 50 4.93 -17.62 24.30
N ALA A 51 3.95 -18.40 24.76
CA ALA A 51 2.70 -18.65 24.05
C ALA A 51 1.93 -17.36 23.68
N LYS A 52 2.03 -16.31 24.49
CA LYS A 52 1.37 -15.02 24.24
C LYS A 52 1.98 -14.28 23.05
N LEU A 53 3.31 -14.27 22.95
CA LEU A 53 4.01 -13.69 21.81
C LEU A 53 3.78 -14.51 20.52
N LEU A 54 3.66 -15.83 20.64
CA LEU A 54 3.30 -16.71 19.52
C LEU A 54 1.90 -16.41 18.98
N ALA A 55 0.92 -16.26 19.87
CA ALA A 55 -0.43 -15.83 19.49
C ALA A 55 -0.42 -14.44 18.84
N GLN A 56 0.33 -13.49 19.42
CA GLN A 56 0.46 -12.13 18.88
C GLN A 56 1.11 -12.15 17.48
N LYS A 57 2.14 -12.98 17.25
CA LYS A 57 2.75 -13.18 15.93
C LYS A 57 1.74 -13.71 14.93
N GLN A 58 0.93 -14.71 15.30
CA GLN A 58 -0.08 -15.26 14.41
C GLN A 58 -1.14 -14.21 14.04
N GLN A 59 -1.60 -13.42 15.00
CA GLN A 59 -2.54 -12.32 14.73
C GLN A 59 -1.95 -11.26 13.80
N LEU A 60 -0.69 -10.86 14.02
CA LEU A 60 -0.03 -9.89 13.16
C LEU A 60 0.20 -10.42 11.74
N LEU A 61 0.54 -11.70 11.58
CA LEU A 61 0.65 -12.33 10.27
C LEU A 61 -0.70 -12.37 9.54
N GLN A 62 -1.78 -12.70 10.24
CA GLN A 62 -3.12 -12.68 9.66
C GLN A 62 -3.51 -11.27 9.21
N LYS A 63 -3.19 -10.26 10.03
CA LYS A 63 -3.39 -8.85 9.70
C LYS A 63 -2.58 -8.42 8.47
N GLU A 64 -1.32 -8.82 8.37
CA GLU A 64 -0.45 -8.53 7.22
C GLU A 64 -1.00 -9.14 5.92
N ILE A 65 -1.53 -10.36 5.97
CA ILE A 65 -2.17 -11.03 4.82
C ILE A 65 -3.41 -10.25 4.37
N SER A 66 -4.27 -9.84 5.31
CA SER A 66 -5.45 -9.03 5.02
C SER A 66 -5.07 -7.69 4.40
N GLU A 67 -4.13 -6.95 5.00
CA GLU A 67 -3.66 -5.65 4.50
C GLU A 67 -3.02 -5.77 3.11
N THR A 68 -2.26 -6.85 2.86
CA THR A 68 -1.66 -7.11 1.54
C THR A 68 -2.72 -7.44 0.50
N SER A 69 -3.77 -8.19 0.86
CA SER A 69 -4.88 -8.47 -0.03
C SER A 69 -5.67 -7.19 -0.38
N GLU A 70 -5.91 -6.34 0.61
CA GLU A 70 -6.53 -5.02 0.39
C GLU A 70 -5.69 -4.16 -0.54
N LYS A 71 -4.36 -4.12 -0.34
CA LYS A 71 -3.44 -3.40 -1.23
C LYS A 71 -3.53 -3.94 -2.65
N LEU A 72 -3.55 -5.26 -2.84
CA LEU A 72 -3.66 -5.88 -4.15
C LEU A 72 -4.97 -5.49 -4.84
N ASN A 73 -6.08 -5.49 -4.11
CA ASN A 73 -7.38 -5.09 -4.65
C ASN A 73 -7.39 -3.61 -5.06
N ALA A 74 -6.86 -2.73 -4.20
CA ALA A 74 -6.74 -1.30 -4.50
C ALA A 74 -5.85 -1.05 -5.74
N LEU A 75 -4.75 -1.80 -5.90
CA LEU A 75 -3.88 -1.71 -7.08
C LEU A 75 -4.58 -2.21 -8.35
N LYS A 76 -5.40 -3.27 -8.27
CA LYS A 76 -6.20 -3.75 -9.40
C LYS A 76 -7.26 -2.74 -9.82
N GLU A 77 -7.88 -2.05 -8.85
CA GLU A 77 -8.81 -0.97 -9.14
C GLU A 77 -8.09 0.23 -9.77
N ALA A 78 -6.88 0.56 -9.31
CA ALA A 78 -6.02 1.57 -9.91
C ALA A 78 -5.73 1.29 -11.38
N ASP A 79 -5.28 0.07 -11.68
CA ASP A 79 -4.96 -0.37 -13.03
C ASP A 79 -6.19 -0.31 -13.96
N LYS A 80 -7.35 -0.74 -13.46
CA LYS A 80 -8.62 -0.61 -14.22
C LYS A 80 -8.98 0.85 -14.50
N GLN A 81 -8.89 1.72 -13.51
CA GLN A 81 -9.19 3.14 -13.69
C GLN A 81 -8.21 3.80 -14.66
N ALA A 82 -6.91 3.50 -14.55
CA ALA A 82 -5.89 4.00 -15.46
C ALA A 82 -6.12 3.54 -16.91
N LYS A 83 -6.49 2.26 -17.12
CA LYS A 83 -6.83 1.73 -18.45
C LYS A 83 -8.06 2.40 -19.06
N VAL A 84 -9.13 2.58 -18.30
CA VAL A 84 -10.33 3.28 -18.79
C VAL A 84 -10.01 4.73 -19.18
N GLN A 85 -9.18 5.42 -18.39
CA GLN A 85 -8.76 6.80 -18.70
C GLN A 85 -7.82 6.88 -19.93
N LEU A 86 -6.99 5.86 -20.16
CA LEU A 86 -6.18 5.70 -21.38
C LEU A 86 -7.08 5.47 -22.61
N GLU A 87 -8.03 4.56 -22.51
CA GLU A 87 -8.98 4.25 -23.59
C GLU A 87 -9.90 5.43 -23.92
N ASN A 88 -10.30 6.21 -22.92
CA ASN A 88 -11.09 7.44 -23.09
C ASN A 88 -10.28 8.62 -23.65
N GLY A 89 -8.96 8.47 -23.83
CA GLY A 89 -8.07 9.50 -24.38
C GLY A 89 -7.73 10.64 -23.40
N GLU A 90 -8.11 10.54 -22.13
CA GLU A 90 -7.77 11.51 -21.07
C GLU A 90 -6.36 11.26 -20.50
N LEU A 91 -5.85 10.03 -20.63
CA LEU A 91 -4.49 9.65 -20.25
C LEU A 91 -3.63 9.50 -21.52
N GLY A 92 -2.67 10.40 -21.75
CA GLY A 92 -1.69 10.21 -22.84
C GLY A 92 -0.83 8.98 -22.58
N GLN A 93 -0.44 8.26 -23.63
CA GLN A 93 0.32 7.00 -23.54
C GLN A 93 1.60 7.12 -22.69
N ASP A 94 2.28 8.27 -22.79
CA ASP A 94 3.46 8.62 -21.99
C ASP A 94 3.19 8.65 -20.46
N LYS A 95 1.95 8.91 -20.04
CA LYS A 95 1.54 8.94 -18.63
C LYS A 95 1.14 7.55 -18.11
N TYR A 96 0.64 6.69 -18.99
CA TYR A 96 0.38 5.28 -18.65
C TYR A 96 1.69 4.50 -18.50
N ASP A 97 2.67 4.75 -19.36
CA ASP A 97 4.01 4.13 -19.27
C ASP A 97 4.83 4.61 -18.05
N ALA A 98 4.41 5.70 -17.40
CA ALA A 98 5.06 6.27 -16.22
C ALA A 98 4.42 5.86 -14.87
N LEU A 99 3.28 5.15 -14.90
CA LEU A 99 2.60 4.59 -13.72
C LEU A 99 3.23 3.26 -13.29
#